data_AF-A0A843JL70-F1
#
_entry.id   AF-A0A843JL70-F1
#
_cell.length_a   1.000
_cell.length_b   1.000
_cell.length_c   1.000
_cell.angle_alpha   90.00
_cell.angle_beta   90.00
_cell.angle_gamma   90.00
#
_symmetry.space_group_name_H-M   'P 1'
#
loop_
_entity.id
_entity.type
_entity.pdbx_description
1 polymer ?
#
loop_
_entity_poly.entity_id
_entity_poly.type
_entity_poly.pdbx_seq_one_letter_code
_entity_poly.pdbx_strand_id
1 'polypeptide(L)'
;MVNSRIKKNKRGWVRLLEAFIAIVLLTSVLVVVSKTNSSPRNELQERISIIQTSIIRDIQLNEELRAAILSVNVADPVEWEDFETSGLSGVKERIEELAPKDMECSAQICEINNPCSLKDVSKKEVYAKSGIISADLNTYSPRQIKMFCVR
;
A
#
# COMPACT_ATOMS: atom_id res chain seq x y z
N MET A 1 21.83 -74.63 9.47
CA MET A 1 20.50 -74.30 10.05
C MET A 1 20.64 -73.10 10.97
N VAL A 2 20.11 -71.92 10.62
CA VAL A 2 19.49 -70.98 11.56
C VAL A 2 18.57 -70.09 10.73
N ASN A 3 17.24 -70.27 10.87
CA ASN A 3 16.26 -69.38 10.27
C ASN A 3 15.73 -68.48 11.40
N SER A 4 16.31 -67.30 11.56
CA SER A 4 15.92 -66.31 12.57
C SER A 4 14.61 -65.63 12.16
N ARG A 5 13.49 -66.04 12.75
CA ARG A 5 12.22 -65.30 12.62
C ARG A 5 12.27 -64.09 13.56
N ILE A 6 12.59 -62.92 13.01
CA ILE A 6 12.44 -61.64 13.71
C ILE A 6 10.94 -61.41 13.99
N LYS A 7 10.52 -61.53 15.25
CA LYS A 7 9.16 -61.17 15.69
C LYS A 7 9.02 -59.64 15.57
N LYS A 8 8.36 -59.16 14.51
CA LYS A 8 8.05 -57.73 14.36
C LYS A 8 7.15 -57.28 15.52
N ASN A 9 7.63 -56.33 16.32
CA ASN A 9 6.85 -55.72 17.38
C ASN A 9 5.80 -54.78 16.77
N LYS A 10 4.67 -55.35 16.33
CA LYS A 10 3.60 -54.63 15.60
C LYS A 10 3.06 -53.42 16.38
N ARG A 11 3.13 -53.46 17.71
CA ARG A 11 2.66 -52.38 18.58
C ARG A 11 3.53 -51.12 18.51
N GLY A 12 4.85 -51.28 18.30
CA GLY A 12 5.76 -50.15 18.09
C GLY A 12 5.52 -49.46 16.75
N TRP A 13 5.27 -50.24 15.70
CA TRP A 13 4.95 -49.72 14.37
C TRP A 13 3.63 -48.93 14.34
N VAL A 14 2.61 -49.36 15.09
CA VAL A 14 1.33 -48.64 15.18
C VAL A 14 1.49 -47.29 15.88
N ARG A 15 2.27 -47.22 16.98
CA ARG A 15 2.55 -45.96 17.68
C ARG A 15 3.31 -44.95 16.80
N LEU A 16 4.22 -45.46 15.95
CA LEU A 16 4.99 -44.63 15.04
C LEU A 16 4.11 -44.08 13.90
N LEU A 17 3.17 -44.88 13.40
CA LEU A 17 2.17 -44.46 12.43
C LEU A 17 1.24 -43.38 13.00
N GLU A 18 0.79 -43.54 14.25
CA GLU A 18 -0.08 -42.59 14.95
C GLU A 18 0.58 -41.21 15.11
N ALA A 19 1.81 -41.19 15.61
CA ALA A 19 2.58 -39.95 15.74
C ALA A 19 2.83 -39.28 14.38
N PHE A 20 3.11 -40.07 13.33
CA PHE A 20 3.31 -39.56 11.98
C PHE A 20 2.03 -38.90 11.43
N ILE A 21 0.87 -39.54 11.60
CA ILE A 21 -0.42 -38.97 11.19
C ILE A 21 -0.71 -37.67 11.94
N ALA A 22 -0.44 -37.62 13.24
CA ALA A 22 -0.60 -36.41 14.04
C ALA A 22 0.27 -35.25 13.52
N ILE A 23 1.54 -35.52 13.18
CA ILE A 23 2.44 -34.51 12.61
C ILE A 23 1.95 -34.04 11.24
N VAL A 24 1.50 -34.95 10.36
CA VAL A 24 0.96 -34.60 9.05
C VAL A 24 -0.30 -33.75 9.17
N LEU A 25 -1.20 -34.06 10.10
CA LEU A 25 -2.40 -33.26 10.35
C LEU A 25 -2.07 -31.87 10.92
N LEU A 26 -1.09 -31.77 11.82
CA LEU A 26 -0.66 -30.47 12.34
C LEU A 26 -0.02 -29.60 11.25
N THR A 27 0.87 -30.19 10.44
CA THR A 27 1.53 -29.47 9.34
C THR A 27 0.56 -29.04 8.25
N SER A 28 -0.47 -29.83 7.92
CA SER A 28 -1.46 -29.45 6.91
C SER A 28 -2.29 -28.24 7.34
N VAL A 29 -2.71 -28.19 8.61
CA VAL A 29 -3.43 -27.03 9.17
C VAL A 29 -2.55 -25.77 9.12
N LEU A 30 -1.27 -25.88 9.49
CA LEU A 30 -0.30 -24.78 9.42
C LEU A 30 -0.16 -24.21 8.00
N VAL A 31 -0.11 -25.07 6.98
CA VAL A 31 0.02 -24.65 5.57
C VAL A 31 -1.23 -23.90 5.08
N VAL A 32 -2.43 -24.36 5.47
CA VAL A 32 -3.69 -23.71 5.09
C VAL A 32 -3.80 -22.32 5.72
N VAL A 33 -3.45 -22.18 6.99
CA VAL A 33 -3.47 -20.88 7.70
C VAL A 33 -2.41 -19.92 7.15
N SER A 34 -1.27 -20.41 6.69
CA SER A 34 -0.20 -19.54 6.16
C SER A 34 -0.52 -18.95 4.79
N LYS A 35 -1.39 -19.59 3.99
CA LYS A 35 -1.75 -19.15 2.63
C LYS A 35 -2.70 -17.95 2.58
N THR A 36 -3.28 -17.51 3.70
CA THR A 36 -4.27 -16.43 3.68
C THR A 36 -3.65 -15.03 3.49
N ASN A 37 -2.33 -14.89 3.60
CA ASN A 37 -1.67 -13.58 3.59
C ASN A 37 -0.98 -13.22 2.26
N SER A 38 -0.62 -14.20 1.42
CA SER A 38 0.12 -13.99 0.16
C SER A 38 -0.81 -14.03 -1.05
N SER A 39 -1.81 -13.14 -1.10
CA SER A 39 -2.57 -12.92 -2.33
C SER A 39 -1.77 -11.99 -3.25
N PRO A 40 -1.66 -12.27 -4.56
CA PRO A 40 -1.04 -11.36 -5.53
C PRO A 40 -1.63 -9.94 -5.49
N ARG A 41 -2.91 -9.82 -5.10
CA ARG A 41 -3.60 -8.54 -4.90
C ARG A 41 -3.00 -7.74 -3.73
N ASN A 42 -2.62 -8.41 -2.64
CA ASN A 42 -1.99 -7.77 -1.48
C ASN A 42 -0.60 -7.25 -1.84
N GLU A 43 0.17 -8.02 -2.60
CA GLU A 43 1.51 -7.61 -3.05
C GLU A 43 1.46 -6.38 -3.97
N LEU A 44 0.48 -6.32 -4.88
CA LEU A 44 0.28 -5.16 -5.75
C LEU A 44 -0.19 -3.94 -4.94
N GLN A 45 -1.14 -4.12 -4.01
CA GLN A 45 -1.58 -3.05 -3.11
C GLN A 45 -0.42 -2.50 -2.27
N GLU A 46 0.43 -3.38 -1.75
CA GLU A 46 1.61 -3.01 -0.97
C GLU A 46 2.61 -2.21 -1.82
N ARG A 47 2.93 -2.70 -3.04
CA ARG A 47 3.80 -1.99 -3.97
C ARG A 47 3.30 -0.58 -4.30
N ILE A 48 2.01 -0.44 -4.64
CA ILE A 48 1.42 0.87 -4.94
C ILE A 48 1.48 1.76 -3.71
N SER A 49 1.10 1.25 -2.53
CA SER A 49 1.16 2.01 -1.28
C SER A 49 2.57 2.51 -0.96
N ILE A 50 3.61 1.69 -1.21
CA ILE A 50 5.02 2.08 -1.04
C ILE A 50 5.39 3.21 -2.01
N ILE A 51 5.03 3.08 -3.29
CA ILE A 51 5.30 4.12 -4.30
C ILE A 51 4.59 5.42 -3.94
N GLN A 52 3.29 5.37 -3.63
CA GLN A 52 2.52 6.56 -3.22
C GLN A 52 3.11 7.22 -1.97
N THR A 53 3.54 6.42 -0.99
CA THR A 53 4.21 6.93 0.21
C THR A 53 5.56 7.58 -0.12
N SER A 54 6.33 6.98 -1.02
CA SER A 54 7.62 7.53 -1.46
C SER A 54 7.44 8.88 -2.15
N ILE A 55 6.46 9.01 -3.05
CA ILE A 55 6.15 10.25 -3.78
C ILE A 55 5.73 11.34 -2.80
N ILE A 56 4.78 11.04 -1.90
CA ILE A 56 4.31 11.99 -0.90
C ILE A 56 5.47 12.44 0.01
N ARG A 57 6.34 11.51 0.43
CA ARG A 57 7.52 11.85 1.24
C ARG A 57 8.50 12.73 0.50
N ASP A 58 8.73 12.48 -0.79
CA ASP A 58 9.60 13.29 -1.61
C ASP A 58 9.08 14.74 -1.71
N ILE A 59 7.77 14.91 -1.91
CA ILE A 59 7.11 16.22 -1.86
C ILE A 59 7.23 16.88 -0.48
N GLN A 60 7.08 16.12 0.60
CA GLN A 60 7.22 16.62 1.97
C GLN A 60 8.65 17.09 2.28
N LEU A 61 9.66 16.42 1.75
CA LEU A 61 11.07 16.70 2.01
C LEU A 61 11.64 17.77 1.07
N ASN A 62 11.00 18.00 -0.08
CA ASN A 62 11.38 19.06 -1.00
C ASN A 62 10.78 20.40 -0.55
N GLU A 63 11.64 21.35 -0.17
CA GLU A 63 11.22 22.66 0.33
C GLU A 63 10.42 23.48 -0.69
N GLU A 64 10.81 23.44 -1.97
CA GLU A 64 10.13 24.19 -3.04
C GLU A 64 8.72 23.64 -3.30
N LEU A 65 8.59 22.31 -3.42
CA LEU A 65 7.29 21.66 -3.63
C LEU A 65 6.36 21.87 -2.44
N ARG A 66 6.90 21.75 -1.23
CA ARG A 66 6.16 21.99 0.01
C ARG A 66 5.70 23.45 0.10
N ALA A 67 6.58 24.41 -0.17
CA ALA A 67 6.23 25.83 -0.17
C ALA A 67 5.15 26.14 -1.21
N ALA A 68 5.24 25.54 -2.41
CA ALA A 68 4.21 25.69 -3.44
C ALA A 68 2.83 25.27 -2.90
N ILE A 69 2.70 24.06 -2.34
CA ILE A 69 1.45 23.54 -1.77
C ILE A 69 0.86 24.47 -0.69
N LEU A 70 1.72 24.97 0.20
CA LEU A 70 1.31 25.82 1.31
C LEU A 70 0.91 27.24 0.86
N SER A 71 1.43 27.71 -0.27
CA SER A 71 1.16 29.06 -0.80
C SER A 71 -0.13 29.17 -1.63
N VAL A 72 -0.75 28.04 -1.99
CA VAL A 72 -1.94 28.03 -2.85
C VAL A 72 -3.17 28.60 -2.13
N ASN A 73 -3.69 29.71 -2.64
CA ASN A 73 -4.87 30.41 -2.12
C ASN A 73 -6.13 30.25 -3.01
N VAL A 74 -6.21 29.17 -3.79
CA VAL A 74 -7.34 28.89 -4.70
C VAL A 74 -8.44 28.07 -4.00
N ALA A 75 -9.52 27.76 -4.73
CA ALA A 75 -10.63 26.94 -4.27
C ALA A 75 -10.14 25.60 -3.67
N ASP A 76 -10.76 25.20 -2.56
CA ASP A 76 -10.45 23.97 -1.83
C ASP A 76 -11.62 22.98 -2.00
N PRO A 77 -11.41 21.76 -2.51
CA PRO A 77 -10.12 21.15 -2.90
C PRO A 77 -9.58 21.67 -4.24
N VAL A 78 -8.25 21.69 -4.37
CA VAL A 78 -7.54 21.91 -5.63
C VAL A 78 -7.55 20.60 -6.41
N GLU A 79 -8.23 20.59 -7.54
CA GLU A 79 -8.37 19.44 -8.43
C GLU A 79 -7.12 19.24 -9.29
N TRP A 80 -6.89 18.00 -9.75
CA TRP A 80 -5.68 17.63 -10.51
C TRP A 80 -5.50 18.48 -11.79
N GLU A 81 -6.61 18.79 -12.44
CA GLU A 81 -6.66 19.61 -13.67
C GLU A 81 -6.21 21.05 -13.42
N ASP A 82 -6.39 21.54 -12.19
CA ASP A 82 -6.07 22.91 -11.78
C ASP A 82 -4.65 23.05 -11.21
N PHE A 83 -3.85 21.96 -11.16
CA PHE A 83 -2.49 22.04 -10.59
C PHE A 83 -1.59 23.02 -11.36
N GLU A 84 -1.68 23.03 -12.70
CA GLU A 84 -0.89 23.94 -13.53
C GLU A 84 -1.27 25.40 -13.28
N THR A 85 -2.57 25.69 -13.25
CA THR A 85 -3.10 27.05 -13.08
C THR A 85 -2.95 27.55 -11.64
N SER A 86 -2.82 26.65 -10.68
CA SER A 86 -2.66 26.94 -9.25
C SER A 86 -1.20 27.04 -8.79
N GLY A 87 -0.22 26.97 -9.69
CA GLY A 87 1.20 27.05 -9.35
C GLY A 87 1.78 25.76 -8.72
N LEU A 88 1.15 24.62 -8.99
CA LEU A 88 1.54 23.29 -8.52
C LEU A 88 2.16 22.43 -9.64
N SER A 89 2.61 23.04 -10.74
CA SER A 89 3.20 22.35 -11.89
C SER A 89 4.34 21.41 -11.48
N GLY A 90 5.25 21.87 -10.60
CA GLY A 90 6.34 21.02 -10.08
C GLY A 90 5.86 19.83 -9.25
N VAL A 91 4.75 19.97 -8.52
CA VAL A 91 4.14 18.85 -7.78
C VAL A 91 3.54 17.85 -8.76
N LYS A 92 2.88 18.34 -9.81
CA LYS A 92 2.28 17.52 -10.86
C LYS A 92 3.34 16.72 -11.61
N GLU A 93 4.37 17.39 -12.10
CA GLU A 93 5.50 16.78 -12.81
C GLU A 93 6.16 15.69 -11.95
N ARG A 94 6.38 15.98 -10.67
CA ARG A 94 6.99 15.01 -9.76
C ARG A 94 6.16 13.75 -9.54
N ILE A 95 4.83 13.91 -9.45
CA ILE A 95 3.90 12.78 -9.36
C ILE A 95 3.92 11.98 -10.66
N GLU A 96 3.86 12.63 -11.82
CA GLU A 96 3.86 11.97 -13.13
C GLU A 96 5.17 11.24 -13.42
N GLU A 97 6.31 11.77 -12.98
CA GLU A 97 7.63 11.15 -13.15
C GLU A 97 7.77 9.83 -12.37
N LEU A 98 7.27 9.82 -11.14
CA LEU A 98 7.45 8.71 -10.20
C LEU A 98 6.27 7.72 -10.16
N ALA A 99 5.11 8.12 -10.67
CA ALA A 99 3.93 7.28 -10.71
C ALA A 99 4.15 6.01 -11.55
N PRO A 100 3.49 4.89 -11.21
CA PRO A 100 3.50 3.70 -12.05
C PRO A 100 2.94 4.00 -13.44
N LYS A 101 3.71 3.73 -14.50
CA LYS A 101 3.32 4.01 -15.90
C LYS A 101 2.13 3.18 -16.39
N ASP A 102 1.78 2.10 -15.69
CA ASP A 102 0.64 1.24 -16.00
C ASP A 102 -0.65 1.65 -15.27
N MET A 103 -0.68 2.84 -14.64
CA MET A 103 -1.82 3.35 -13.88
C MET A 103 -2.08 4.82 -14.19
N GLU A 104 -3.36 5.21 -14.12
CA GLU A 104 -3.77 6.60 -14.17
C GLU A 104 -3.74 7.16 -12.75
N CYS A 105 -2.74 7.99 -12.43
CA CYS A 105 -2.61 8.62 -11.11
C CYS A 105 -2.98 10.10 -11.16
N SER A 106 -3.70 10.56 -10.15
CA SER A 106 -4.07 11.96 -9.93
C SER A 106 -3.95 12.31 -8.45
N ALA A 107 -3.94 13.60 -8.13
CA ALA A 107 -3.89 14.06 -6.75
C ALA A 107 -4.83 15.26 -6.54
N GLN A 108 -5.27 15.42 -5.30
CA GLN A 108 -5.99 16.59 -4.83
C GLN A 108 -5.24 17.18 -3.63
N ILE A 109 -5.31 18.50 -3.51
CA ILE A 109 -4.84 19.23 -2.32
C ILE A 109 -6.03 19.82 -1.62
N CYS A 110 -6.13 19.59 -0.32
CA CYS A 110 -7.24 20.07 0.49
C CYS A 110 -6.72 20.64 1.81
N GLU A 111 -7.54 21.44 2.47
CA GLU A 111 -7.37 21.66 3.91
C GLU A 111 -7.54 20.34 4.68
N ILE A 112 -6.91 20.23 5.85
CA ILE A 112 -6.99 19.00 6.68
C ILE A 112 -8.44 18.62 7.01
N ASN A 113 -9.30 19.62 7.18
CA ASN A 113 -10.69 19.42 7.58
C ASN A 113 -11.64 19.22 6.38
N ASN A 114 -11.18 19.43 5.15
CA ASN A 114 -11.99 19.31 3.94
C ASN A 114 -11.69 17.98 3.23
N PRO A 115 -12.70 17.16 2.90
CA PRO A 115 -12.46 15.86 2.27
C PRO A 115 -11.90 15.98 0.84
N CYS A 116 -10.65 15.54 0.64
CA CYS A 116 -10.18 15.15 -0.69
C CYS A 116 -10.91 13.89 -1.16
N SER A 117 -11.95 14.07 -1.98
CA SER A 117 -12.79 12.99 -2.50
C SER A 117 -12.70 12.92 -4.02
N LEU A 118 -12.38 11.73 -4.52
CA LEU A 118 -12.47 11.45 -5.95
C LEU A 118 -13.96 11.45 -6.34
N LYS A 119 -14.37 12.39 -7.19
CA LYS A 119 -15.78 12.58 -7.59
C LYS A 119 -16.31 11.40 -8.42
N ASP A 120 -15.47 10.84 -9.28
CA ASP A 120 -15.82 9.70 -10.15
C ASP A 120 -15.08 8.42 -9.73
N VAL A 121 -15.68 7.69 -8.80
CA VAL A 121 -15.28 6.31 -8.53
C VAL A 121 -15.98 5.40 -9.54
N SER A 122 -15.45 5.35 -10.76
CA SER A 122 -15.81 4.29 -11.71
C SER A 122 -15.51 2.91 -11.08
N LYS A 123 -16.09 1.82 -11.61
CA LYS A 123 -15.91 0.43 -11.09
C LYS A 123 -14.47 -0.12 -11.24
N LYS A 124 -13.47 0.75 -11.20
CA LYS A 124 -12.04 0.47 -11.24
C LYS A 124 -11.50 0.23 -9.83
N GLU A 125 -10.36 -0.45 -9.73
CA GLU A 125 -9.65 -0.54 -8.46
C GLU A 125 -8.96 0.80 -8.18
N VAL A 126 -9.31 1.42 -7.04
CA VAL A 126 -8.75 2.73 -6.64
C VAL A 126 -7.81 2.54 -5.46
N TYR A 127 -6.57 2.97 -5.64
CA TYR A 127 -5.54 2.99 -4.60
C TYR A 127 -5.36 4.43 -4.13
N ALA A 128 -5.67 4.72 -2.87
CA ALA A 128 -5.63 6.07 -2.33
C ALA A 128 -4.66 6.17 -1.14
N LYS A 129 -3.84 7.23 -1.14
CA LYS A 129 -2.95 7.55 -0.03
C LYS A 129 -2.96 9.04 0.24
N SER A 130 -3.01 9.43 1.51
CA SER A 130 -2.90 10.82 1.94
C SER A 130 -1.58 11.09 2.68
N GLY A 131 -1.14 12.33 2.61
CA GLY A 131 -0.05 12.88 3.40
C GLY A 131 -0.37 14.30 3.84
N ILE A 132 0.09 14.65 5.04
CA ILE A 132 -0.03 16.01 5.56
C ILE A 132 1.23 16.78 5.14
N ILE A 133 1.04 17.96 4.57
CA ILE A 133 2.07 18.92 4.22
C ILE A 133 1.97 20.05 5.25
N SER A 134 2.89 20.10 6.19
CA SER A 134 2.94 21.15 7.21
C SER A 134 4.11 22.11 6.95
N ALA A 135 3.83 23.39 7.19
CA ALA A 135 4.80 24.47 7.15
C ALA A 135 5.77 24.44 8.33
N ASP A 136 6.84 25.23 8.18
CA ASP A 136 7.89 25.44 9.18
C ASP A 136 7.46 26.36 10.34
N LEU A 137 8.38 26.55 11.30
CA LEU A 137 8.26 27.16 12.63
C LEU A 137 7.48 28.49 12.76
N ASN A 138 7.15 29.18 11.67
CA ASN A 138 6.59 30.55 11.69
C ASN A 138 5.08 30.65 11.40
N THR A 139 4.50 29.74 10.60
CA THR A 139 3.09 29.85 10.20
C THR A 139 2.47 28.45 10.12
N TYR A 140 1.57 28.11 11.04
CA TYR A 140 0.92 26.80 11.07
C TYR A 140 -0.39 26.81 10.27
N SER A 141 -0.31 26.52 8.98
CA SER A 141 -1.47 26.31 8.09
C SER A 141 -1.26 25.06 7.22
N PRO A 142 -1.32 23.86 7.83
CA PRO A 142 -1.03 22.62 7.12
C PRO A 142 -2.12 22.26 6.12
N ARG A 143 -1.72 21.62 5.02
CA ARG A 143 -2.61 21.09 4.00
C ARG A 143 -2.46 19.58 3.90
N GLN A 144 -3.39 18.94 3.23
CA GLN A 144 -3.33 17.53 2.92
C GLN A 144 -3.22 17.35 1.41
N ILE A 145 -2.27 16.52 0.98
CA ILE A 145 -2.26 15.97 -0.37
C ILE A 145 -2.84 14.56 -0.31
N LYS A 146 -3.74 14.23 -1.25
CA LYS A 146 -4.26 12.86 -1.41
C LYS A 146 -4.09 12.43 -2.84
N MET A 147 -3.37 11.34 -3.02
CA MET A 147 -3.10 10.74 -4.32
C MET A 147 -3.99 9.54 -4.55
N PHE A 148 -4.48 9.40 -5.77
CA PHE A 148 -5.34 8.34 -6.25
C PHE A 148 -4.67 7.73 -7.47
N CYS A 149 -4.54 6.41 -7.51
CA CYS A 149 -4.10 5.69 -8.69
C CYS A 149 -5.18 4.66 -9.04
N VAL A 150 -5.60 4.66 -10.30
CA VAL A 150 -6.64 3.77 -10.80
C VAL A 150 -6.10 2.83 -11.87
N ARG A 151 -6.65 1.62 -11.87
CA ARG A 151 -6.38 0.56 -12.85
C ARG A 151 -7.68 0.06 -13.46
#